data_AF-A0A914QWK7-F1
#
_entry.id   AF-A0A914QWK7-F1
#
_cell.length_a   1.000
_cell.length_b   1.000
_cell.length_c   1.000
_cell.angle_alpha   90.00
_cell.angle_beta   90.00
_cell.angle_gamma   90.00
#
_symmetry.space_group_name_H-M   'P 1'
#
loop_
_entity.id
_entity.type
_entity.pdbx_description
1 polymer ?
#
loop_
_entity_poly.entity_id
_entity_poly.type
_entity_poly.pdbx_seq_one_letter_code
_entity_poly.pdbx_strand_id
1 'polypeptide(L)' 'MAKKYKEHDGTLKDVFWPSTSCLRPRYASISYHEKQKIRCINEIESWFYMIVEWTCGGLPWGNLKVSKIV' A
#
# COMPACT_ATOMS: atom_id res chain seq x y z
N MET A 1 10.53 7.98 6.07
CA MET A 1 11.65 8.65 5.37
C MET A 1 11.88 7.94 4.05
N ALA A 2 11.59 8.59 2.92
CA ALA A 2 11.98 8.13 1.58
C ALA A 2 12.62 9.33 0.89
N LYS A 3 13.79 9.14 0.28
CA LYS A 3 14.49 10.22 -0.42
C LYS A 3 13.58 10.69 -1.57
N LYS A 4 13.18 11.97 -1.56
CA LYS A 4 12.53 12.58 -2.72
C LYS A 4 13.59 12.66 -3.80
N TYR A 5 13.57 11.75 -4.76
CA TYR A 5 14.47 11.81 -5.90
C TYR A 5 14.02 12.99 -6.77
N LYS A 6 14.79 14.08 -6.71
CA LYS A 6 14.70 15.16 -7.69
C LYS A 6 15.34 14.66 -8.97
N GLU A 7 14.64 14.85 -10.09
CA GLU A 7 15.25 14.71 -11.40
C GLU A 7 16.27 15.86 -11.61
N HIS A 8 17.17 15.72 -12.58
CA HIS A 8 18.24 16.69 -12.81
C HIS A 8 17.70 18.11 -13.11
N ASP A 9 16.48 18.21 -13.65
CA ASP A 9 15.73 19.46 -13.91
C ASP A 9 15.05 20.06 -12.66
N GLY A 10 15.17 19.44 -11.49
CA GLY A 10 14.58 19.93 -10.23
C GLY A 10 13.10 19.59 -10.03
N THR A 11 12.43 19.01 -11.03
CA THR A 11 11.08 18.45 -10.92
C THR A 11 11.09 17.22 -10.02
N LEU A 12 10.08 17.09 -9.15
CA LEU A 12 9.88 15.87 -8.38
C LEU A 12 9.31 14.81 -9.31
N LYS A 13 10.00 13.67 -9.44
CA LYS A 13 9.51 12.56 -10.26
C LYS A 13 8.12 12.16 -9.78
N ASP A 14 7.15 12.20 -10.69
CA ASP A 14 5.75 11.99 -10.33
C ASP A 14 5.57 10.56 -9.81
N VAL A 15 4.78 10.47 -8.74
CA VAL A 15 4.61 9.26 -7.97
C VAL A 15 3.53 8.42 -8.67
N PHE A 16 3.91 7.21 -9.08
CA PHE A 16 3.11 6.28 -9.90
C PHE A 16 1.68 6.11 -9.39
N TRP A 17 0.71 6.21 -10.30
CA TRP A 17 -0.70 5.88 -10.04
C TRP A 17 -0.92 4.41 -10.38
N PRO A 18 -0.99 3.50 -9.40
CA PRO A 18 -1.29 2.10 -9.70
C PRO A 18 -2.70 1.98 -10.29
N SER A 19 -2.90 1.03 -11.19
CA SER A 19 -4.26 0.53 -11.40
C SER A 19 -4.70 -0.22 -10.13
N THR A 20 -5.97 -0.09 -9.77
CA THR A 20 -6.61 -0.69 -8.59
C THR A 20 -6.60 -2.24 -8.56
N SER A 21 -5.92 -2.87 -9.51
CA SER A 21 -5.82 -4.32 -9.69
C SER A 21 -4.45 -4.90 -9.32
N CYS A 22 -3.43 -4.07 -9.06
CA CYS A 22 -2.05 -4.54 -8.85
C CYS A 22 -1.78 -5.06 -7.42
N LEU A 23 -2.57 -4.64 -6.42
CA LEU A 23 -2.33 -4.98 -5.02
C LEU A 23 -3.41 -5.91 -4.45
N ARG A 24 -2.97 -6.88 -3.65
CA ARG A 24 -3.87 -7.71 -2.84
C ARG A 24 -4.44 -6.84 -1.71
N PRO A 25 -5.77 -6.68 -1.59
CA PRO A 25 -6.39 -5.83 -0.57
C PRO A 25 -5.99 -6.17 0.88
N ARG A 26 -5.56 -7.40 1.15
CA ARG A 26 -5.14 -7.85 2.48
C ARG A 26 -3.87 -7.14 2.99
N TYR A 27 -2.92 -6.85 2.11
CA TYR A 27 -1.63 -6.24 2.47
C TYR A 27 -1.50 -4.82 1.94
N ALA A 28 -2.55 -4.28 1.32
CA ALA A 28 -2.49 -2.96 0.74
C ALA A 28 -2.39 -1.89 1.85
N SER A 29 -1.47 -0.93 1.66
CA SER A 29 -1.34 0.24 2.54
C SER A 29 -2.66 1.01 2.66
N ILE A 30 -2.86 1.74 3.76
CA ILE A 30 -4.05 2.60 3.93
C ILE A 30 -4.18 3.62 2.79
N SER A 31 -3.05 4.21 2.36
CA SER A 31 -3.01 5.14 1.23
C SER A 31 -3.55 4.54 -0.08
N TYR A 32 -3.44 3.22 -0.27
CA TYR A 32 -4.04 2.55 -1.43
C TYR A 32 -5.56 2.54 -1.37
N HIS A 33 -6.12 2.25 -0.20
CA HIS A 33 -7.58 2.27 0.01
C HIS A 33 -8.16 3.68 -0.12
N GLU A 34 -7.40 4.69 0.27
CA GLU A 34 -7.72 6.11 0.08
C GLU A 34 -7.49 6.61 -1.36
N LYS A 35 -7.05 5.75 -2.28
CA LYS A 35 -6.72 6.09 -3.67
C LYS A 35 -5.68 7.22 -3.79
N GLN A 36 -4.78 7.32 -2.82
CA GLN A 36 -3.68 8.28 -2.85
C GLN A 36 -2.52 7.76 -3.71
N LYS A 37 -1.63 8.66 -4.14
CA LYS A 37 -0.40 8.31 -4.87
C LYS A 37 0.44 7.30 -4.07
N ILE A 38 0.87 6.20 -4.72
CA ILE A 38 1.68 5.17 -4.04
C ILE A 38 3.10 5.64 -3.83
N ARG A 39 3.54 5.70 -2.58
CA ARG A 39 4.91 6.06 -2.22
C ARG A 39 5.68 4.84 -1.73
N CYS A 40 7.01 4.92 -1.67
CA CYS A 40 7.86 3.83 -1.12
C CYS A 40 7.51 3.44 0.33
N ILE A 41 6.92 4.36 1.10
CA ILE A 41 6.45 4.04 2.45
C ILE A 41 5.32 3.00 2.44
N ASN A 42 4.51 2.97 1.38
CA ASN A 42 3.41 2.04 1.22
C ASN A 42 3.90 0.59 1.02
N GLU A 43 5.07 0.42 0.39
CA GLU A 43 5.72 -0.89 0.24
C GLU A 43 6.20 -1.43 1.60
N ILE A 44 6.74 -0.55 2.46
CA ILE A 44 7.17 -0.92 3.82
C ILE A 44 5.95 -1.29 4.68
N GLU A 45 4.85 -0.54 4.56
CA GLU A 45 3.60 -0.83 5.26
C GLU A 45 3.04 -2.20 4.85
N SER A 46 3.07 -2.51 3.54
CA SER A 46 2.66 -3.80 3.01
C SER A 46 3.54 -4.93 3.54
N TRP A 47 4.86 -4.71 3.62
CA TRP A 47 5.81 -5.67 4.18
C TRP A 47 5.59 -5.90 5.68
N PHE A 48 5.29 -4.83 6.43
CA PHE A 48 4.97 -4.93 7.85
C PHE A 48 3.75 -5.82 8.09
N TYR A 49 2.69 -5.67 7.28
CA TYR A 49 1.52 -6.55 7.39
C TYR A 49 1.84 -8.02 7.11
N MET A 50 2.75 -8.32 6.19
CA MET A 50 3.19 -9.70 5.95
C MET A 50 3.95 -10.27 7.15
N ILE A 51 4.86 -9.50 7.75
CA ILE A 51 5.62 -9.94 8.93
C ILE A 51 4.66 -10.22 10.10
N VAL A 52 3.70 -9.34 10.34
CA VAL A 52 2.69 -9.53 11.40
C VAL A 52 1.89 -10.80 11.16
N GLU A 53 1.49 -11.07 9.91
CA GLU A 53 0.79 -12.32 9.58
C GLU A 53 1.65 -13.56 9.85
N TRP A 54 2.95 -13.51 9.53
CA TRP A 54 3.88 -14.61 9.79
C TRP A 54 4.16 -14.81 11.28
N THR A 55 4.27 -13.75 12.07
CA THR A 55 4.60 -13.85 13.50
C THR A 55 3.39 -14.14 14.37
N CYS A 56 2.23 -13.58 14.04
CA CYS A 56 1.01 -13.71 14.84
C CYS A 56 0.03 -14.75 14.29
N GLY A 57 0.32 -15.34 13.12
CA GLY A 57 -0.52 -16.35 12.47
C GLY A 57 -1.76 -15.80 11.76
N GLY A 58 -1.97 -14.48 11.75
CA GLY A 58 -3.12 -13.87 11.09
C GLY A 58 -3.16 -12.35 11.21
N LEU A 59 -3.89 -11.72 10.28
CA LEU A 59 -4.26 -10.31 10.33
C LEU A 59 -5.71 -10.15 10.80
N PRO A 60 -6.03 -9.13 11.61
CA PRO A 60 -7.38 -8.97 12.16
C PRO A 60 -8.43 -8.72 11.06
N TRP A 61 -8.03 -8.15 9.91
CA TRP A 61 -8.88 -7.99 8.73
C TRP A 61 -8.83 -9.16 7.73
N GLY A 62 -8.10 -10.24 8.03
CA GLY A 62 -7.89 -11.37 7.11
C GLY A 62 -9.19 -12.08 6.70
N ASN A 63 -10.23 -12.00 7.53
CA ASN A 63 -11.54 -12.61 7.31
C ASN A 63 -12.63 -11.62 6.90
N LEU A 64 -12.29 -10.34 6.67
CA LEU A 64 -13.26 -9.35 6.19
C LEU A 64 -13.63 -9.69 4.74
N LYS A 65 -14.84 -10.23 4.56
CA LYS A 65 -15.48 -10.33 3.25
C LYS A 65 -16.24 -9.03 3.03
N VAL A 66 -16.07 -8.42 1.85
CA VAL A 66 -16.89 -7.28 1.46
C VAL A 66 -18.32 -7.79 1.33
N SER A 67 -19.15 -7.52 2.33
CA SER A 67 -20.60 -7.63 2.20
C SER A 67 -21.00 -6.62 1.13
N LYS A 68 -21.47 -7.10 -0.02
CA LYS A 68 -22.17 -6.24 -0.98
C LYS A 68 -23.39 -5.72 -0.22
N ILE A 69 -23.37 -4.43 0.12
CA ILE A 69 -24.58 -3.71 0.50
C ILE A 69 -25.40 -3.68 -0.79
N VAL A 70 -26.39 -4.56 -0.86
CA VAL A 70 -27.39 -4.62 -1.95
C VAL A 70 -28.35 -3.46 -1.78
#